data_AF-A0A7R9Q7U6-F1
#
_entry.id   AF-A0A7R9Q7U6-F1
#
_cell.length_a   1.000
_cell.length_b   1.000
_cell.length_c   1.000
_cell.angle_alpha   90.00
_cell.angle_beta   90.00
_cell.angle_gamma   90.00
#
_symmetry.space_group_name_H-M   'P 1'
#
loop_
_entity.id
_entity.type
_entity.pdbx_description
1 polymer ?
#
loop_
_entity_poly.entity_id
_entity_poly.type
_entity_poly.pdbx_seq_one_letter_code
_entity_poly.pdbx_strand_id
1 'polypeptide(L)'
;MSAILCALEAQNIYALIKIAYRLRLCVSAFKECKTILRNRSIWESETSKQHFEAGVRLANGIQHLTISHIPPKLLKIVNFLGYKGVESRAFQELSRTAFELPGISSRIAQVVLLFYWIAGQPHACLGPKESSLAFSQQIIDKELKRFPKSLLYRLAQAKLAQISGHIDEAIHLFKDCLANNSLEISHKIFHMELSLCHALKCEWSEAIDYAELVRQQSVHSPAIITYLVAIFRYAKSVDDCDPHMKQTAAKLFESVY
;
A
#
# COMPACT_ATOMS: atom_id res chain seq x y z
N MET A 1 -11.08 -3.42 -4.94
CA MET A 1 -10.59 -2.03 -4.76
C MET A 1 -11.21 -1.04 -5.74
N SER A 2 -11.24 -1.29 -7.06
CA SER A 2 -11.86 -0.39 -8.06
C SER A 2 -13.27 0.08 -7.70
N ALA A 3 -14.15 -0.80 -7.20
CA ALA A 3 -15.53 -0.42 -6.87
C ALA A 3 -15.66 0.61 -5.73
N ILE A 4 -14.76 0.61 -4.73
CA ILE A 4 -14.84 1.57 -3.61
C ILE A 4 -14.33 2.95 -4.05
N LEU A 5 -13.25 2.99 -4.84
CA LEU A 5 -12.74 4.22 -5.43
C LEU A 5 -13.74 4.84 -6.41
N CYS A 6 -14.34 4.02 -7.29
CA CYS A 6 -15.41 4.49 -8.16
C CYS A 6 -16.64 5.00 -7.38
N ALA A 7 -16.89 4.53 -6.15
CA ALA A 7 -18.02 5.00 -5.33
C ALA A 7 -17.79 6.44 -4.84
N LEU A 8 -16.52 6.80 -4.63
CA LEU A 8 -16.11 8.14 -4.21
C LEU A 8 -16.09 9.13 -5.38
N GLU A 9 -15.82 8.62 -6.58
CA GLU A 9 -15.79 9.40 -7.82
C GLU A 9 -17.14 9.44 -8.54
N ALA A 10 -18.16 8.72 -8.04
CA ALA A 10 -19.46 8.62 -8.69
C ALA A 10 -20.22 9.96 -8.62
N GLN A 11 -20.21 10.69 -9.73
CA GLN A 11 -20.91 11.97 -9.86
C GLN A 11 -22.44 11.82 -9.97
N ASN A 12 -22.96 10.60 -10.16
CA ASN A 12 -24.40 10.34 -10.26
C ASN A 12 -24.84 9.05 -9.57
N ILE A 13 -26.13 9.00 -9.22
CA ILE A 13 -26.74 7.89 -8.48
C ILE A 13 -26.70 6.56 -9.24
N TYR A 14 -26.70 6.61 -10.57
CA TYR A 14 -26.63 5.43 -11.43
C TYR A 14 -25.25 4.73 -11.33
N ALA A 15 -24.16 5.50 -11.30
CA ALA A 15 -22.83 4.98 -11.03
C ALA A 15 -22.74 4.32 -9.65
N LEU A 16 -23.30 4.97 -8.61
CA LEU A 16 -23.38 4.39 -7.26
C LEU A 16 -24.16 3.06 -7.22
N ILE A 17 -25.29 2.97 -7.91
CA ILE A 17 -26.09 1.74 -8.00
C ILE A 17 -25.30 0.62 -8.69
N LYS A 18 -24.65 0.91 -9.82
CA LYS A 18 -23.83 -0.07 -10.56
C LYS A 18 -22.67 -0.60 -9.72
N ILE A 19 -22.05 0.28 -8.94
CA ILE A 19 -20.98 -0.06 -8.00
C ILE A 19 -21.50 -0.93 -6.86
N ALA A 20 -22.60 -0.54 -6.23
CA ALA A 20 -23.25 -1.32 -5.18
C ALA A 20 -23.65 -2.72 -5.68
N TYR A 21 -24.13 -2.83 -6.92
CA TYR A 21 -24.44 -4.11 -7.56
C TYR A 21 -23.19 -4.98 -7.75
N ARG A 22 -22.11 -4.43 -8.32
CA ARG A 22 -20.82 -5.16 -8.49
C ARG A 22 -20.23 -5.61 -7.16
N LEU A 23 -20.31 -4.76 -6.14
CA LEU A 23 -19.93 -5.09 -4.77
C LEU A 23 -20.76 -6.27 -4.26
N ARG A 24 -22.10 -6.26 -4.43
CA ARG A 24 -22.95 -7.39 -4.01
C ARG A 24 -22.60 -8.70 -4.72
N LEU A 25 -22.30 -8.67 -6.02
CA LEU A 25 -21.86 -9.86 -6.76
C LEU A 25 -20.56 -10.44 -6.19
N CYS A 26 -19.59 -9.57 -5.88
CA CYS A 26 -18.33 -9.97 -5.27
C CYS A 26 -18.57 -10.66 -3.91
N VAL A 27 -19.47 -10.12 -3.08
CA VAL A 27 -19.87 -10.76 -1.80
C VAL A 27 -20.53 -12.10 -2.01
N SER A 28 -21.43 -12.20 -2.99
CA SER A 28 -22.14 -13.45 -3.29
C SER A 28 -21.15 -14.55 -3.65
N ALA A 29 -20.24 -14.25 -4.59
CA ALA A 29 -19.19 -15.18 -4.99
C ALA A 29 -18.30 -15.58 -3.80
N PHE A 30 -17.91 -14.65 -2.93
CA PHE A 30 -17.12 -14.99 -1.74
C PHE A 30 -17.87 -15.87 -0.74
N LYS A 31 -19.17 -15.62 -0.53
CA LYS A 31 -20.01 -16.48 0.32
C LYS A 31 -20.10 -17.88 -0.26
N GLU A 32 -20.28 -18.00 -1.57
CA GLU A 32 -20.31 -19.27 -2.27
C GLU A 32 -19.00 -20.03 -2.13
N CYS A 33 -17.84 -19.39 -2.35
CA CYS A 33 -16.55 -20.04 -2.15
C CYS A 33 -16.34 -20.53 -0.70
N LYS A 34 -16.80 -19.77 0.31
CA LYS A 34 -16.77 -20.21 1.71
C LYS A 34 -17.70 -21.41 1.96
N THR A 35 -18.88 -21.42 1.34
CA THR A 35 -19.81 -22.56 1.42
C THR A 35 -19.21 -23.79 0.76
N ILE A 36 -18.58 -23.66 -0.41
CA ILE A 36 -17.87 -24.74 -1.10
C ILE A 36 -16.76 -25.28 -0.21
N LEU A 37 -15.91 -24.42 0.37
CA LEU A 37 -14.82 -24.83 1.25
C LEU A 37 -15.32 -25.65 2.46
N ARG A 38 -16.48 -25.29 3.02
CA ARG A 38 -17.07 -25.96 4.19
C ARG A 38 -17.79 -27.27 3.86
N ASN A 39 -18.53 -27.30 2.75
CA ASN A 39 -19.48 -28.36 2.47
C ASN A 39 -18.95 -29.40 1.46
N ARG A 40 -17.92 -29.05 0.67
CA ARG A 40 -17.35 -29.97 -0.31
C ARG A 40 -16.51 -31.04 0.38
N SER A 41 -16.98 -32.28 0.30
CA SER A 41 -16.28 -33.46 0.82
C SER A 41 -15.29 -34.06 -0.17
N ILE A 42 -15.57 -33.99 -1.48
CA ILE A 42 -14.73 -34.60 -2.53
C ILE A 42 -13.91 -33.53 -3.23
N TRP A 43 -12.59 -33.65 -3.11
CA TRP A 43 -11.60 -32.81 -3.79
C TRP A 43 -10.77 -33.66 -4.74
N GLU A 44 -10.26 -33.05 -5.81
CA GLU A 44 -9.36 -33.72 -6.76
C GLU A 44 -8.08 -34.23 -6.07
N SER A 45 -7.56 -33.44 -5.12
CA SER A 45 -6.42 -33.80 -4.27
C SER A 45 -6.42 -32.92 -3.01
N GLU A 46 -5.68 -33.34 -1.99
CA GLU A 46 -5.47 -32.51 -0.79
C GLU A 46 -4.76 -31.19 -1.16
N THR A 47 -3.83 -31.22 -2.12
CA THR A 47 -3.17 -30.02 -2.65
C THR A 47 -4.17 -29.04 -3.27
N SER A 48 -5.12 -29.53 -4.08
CA SER A 48 -6.17 -28.71 -4.69
C SER A 48 -7.05 -28.04 -3.62
N LYS A 49 -7.42 -28.80 -2.58
CA LYS A 49 -8.16 -28.29 -1.43
C LYS A 49 -7.37 -27.21 -0.67
N GLN A 50 -6.09 -27.45 -0.38
CA GLN A 50 -5.23 -26.49 0.32
C GLN A 50 -5.06 -25.18 -0.46
N HIS A 51 -4.89 -25.25 -1.79
CA HIS A 51 -4.82 -24.04 -2.62
C HIS A 51 -6.14 -23.27 -2.65
N PHE A 52 -7.27 -23.97 -2.73
CA PHE A 52 -8.58 -23.35 -2.68
C PHE A 52 -8.83 -22.68 -1.31
N GLU A 53 -8.52 -23.38 -0.21
CA GLU A 53 -8.57 -22.84 1.14
C GLU A 53 -7.72 -21.57 1.26
N ALA A 54 -6.47 -21.61 0.78
CA ALA A 54 -5.55 -20.48 0.83
C ALA A 54 -6.11 -19.27 0.07
N GLY A 55 -6.71 -19.48 -1.11
CA GLY A 55 -7.37 -18.42 -1.87
C GLY A 55 -8.56 -17.80 -1.14
N VAL A 56 -9.43 -18.63 -0.56
CA VAL A 56 -10.61 -18.17 0.20
C VAL A 56 -10.20 -17.38 1.44
N ARG A 57 -9.21 -17.87 2.19
CA ARG A 57 -8.70 -17.19 3.39
C ARG A 57 -7.98 -15.89 3.06
N LEU A 58 -7.12 -15.89 2.03
CA LEU A 58 -6.47 -14.68 1.52
C LEU A 58 -7.50 -13.58 1.24
N ALA A 59 -8.52 -13.92 0.46
CA ALA A 59 -9.55 -12.96 0.08
C ALA A 59 -10.36 -12.47 1.30
N ASN A 60 -10.69 -13.37 2.22
CA ASN A 60 -11.36 -13.01 3.47
C ASN A 60 -10.52 -12.04 4.32
N GLY A 61 -9.21 -12.31 4.41
CA GLY A 61 -8.24 -11.48 5.10
C GLY A 61 -8.15 -10.08 4.50
N ILE A 62 -7.93 -9.98 3.19
CA ILE A 62 -7.86 -8.69 2.48
C ILE A 62 -9.17 -7.90 2.62
N GLN A 63 -10.31 -8.57 2.53
CA GLN A 63 -11.61 -7.92 2.69
C GLN A 63 -11.75 -7.31 4.09
N HIS A 64 -11.48 -8.09 5.14
CA HIS A 64 -11.58 -7.60 6.50
C HIS A 64 -10.61 -6.45 6.77
N LEU A 65 -9.38 -6.54 6.24
CA LEU A 65 -8.36 -5.50 6.38
C LEU A 65 -8.77 -4.22 5.65
N THR A 66 -9.25 -4.33 4.42
CA THR A 66 -9.66 -3.17 3.62
C THR A 66 -10.79 -2.44 4.31
N ILE A 67 -11.85 -3.16 4.72
CA ILE A 67 -13.03 -2.53 5.30
C ILE A 67 -12.73 -1.92 6.67
N SER A 68 -11.85 -2.52 7.48
CA SER A 68 -11.51 -1.95 8.79
C SER A 68 -10.80 -0.60 8.70
N HIS A 69 -10.21 -0.26 7.55
CA HIS A 69 -9.50 1.00 7.30
C HIS A 69 -10.30 2.00 6.44
N ILE A 70 -11.55 1.68 6.09
CA ILE A 70 -12.42 2.62 5.38
C ILE A 70 -12.83 3.75 6.34
N PRO A 71 -12.75 5.04 5.93
CA PRO A 71 -13.20 6.16 6.73
C PRO A 71 -14.64 6.00 7.27
N PRO A 72 -14.95 6.44 8.51
CA PRO A 72 -16.26 6.23 9.14
C PRO A 72 -17.47 6.70 8.32
N LYS A 73 -17.31 7.77 7.53
CA LYS A 73 -18.36 8.30 6.64
C LYS A 73 -18.79 7.27 5.58
N LEU A 74 -17.84 6.48 5.08
CA LEU A 74 -18.06 5.46 4.05
C LEU A 74 -18.44 4.10 4.63
N LEU A 75 -18.07 3.83 5.89
CA LEU A 75 -18.44 2.60 6.59
C LEU A 75 -19.96 2.42 6.66
N LYS A 76 -20.74 3.49 6.79
CA LYS A 76 -22.21 3.39 6.81
C LYS A 76 -22.77 2.78 5.52
N ILE A 77 -22.25 3.20 4.36
CA ILE A 77 -22.65 2.70 3.04
C ILE A 77 -22.24 1.24 2.88
N VAL A 78 -21.00 0.93 3.25
CA VAL A 78 -20.42 -0.41 3.15
C VAL A 78 -21.15 -1.40 4.09
N ASN A 79 -21.44 -1.00 5.33
CA ASN A 79 -22.20 -1.80 6.28
C ASN A 79 -23.64 -2.04 5.83
N PHE A 80 -24.30 -1.04 5.23
CA PHE A 80 -25.63 -1.19 4.64
C PHE A 80 -25.64 -2.24 3.52
N LEU A 81 -24.56 -2.36 2.74
CA LEU A 81 -24.39 -3.40 1.73
C LEU A 81 -24.04 -4.78 2.32
N GLY A 82 -24.00 -4.93 3.64
CA GLY A 82 -23.78 -6.19 4.35
C GLY A 82 -22.31 -6.53 4.61
N TYR A 83 -21.40 -5.56 4.45
CA TYR A 83 -19.98 -5.75 4.72
C TYR A 83 -19.64 -5.44 6.17
N LYS A 84 -18.75 -6.22 6.78
CA LYS A 84 -18.17 -5.90 8.08
C LYS A 84 -16.67 -6.19 8.05
N GLY A 85 -15.86 -5.16 8.31
CA GLY A 85 -14.41 -5.27 8.49
C GLY A 85 -14.08 -5.48 9.94
N VAL A 86 -13.21 -6.45 10.24
CA VAL A 86 -12.72 -6.70 11.59
C VAL A 86 -11.23 -6.99 11.46
N GLU A 87 -10.42 -6.05 11.93
CA GLU A 87 -8.98 -6.09 11.75
C GLU A 87 -8.33 -7.35 12.36
N SER A 88 -8.75 -7.76 13.56
CA SER A 88 -8.23 -8.98 14.19
C SER A 88 -8.49 -10.24 13.37
N ARG A 89 -9.65 -10.33 12.71
CA ARG A 89 -9.96 -11.42 11.77
C ARG A 89 -9.11 -11.35 10.51
N ALA A 90 -8.81 -10.14 10.03
CA ALA A 90 -7.93 -9.97 8.90
C ALA A 90 -6.55 -10.58 9.17
N PHE A 91 -5.94 -10.23 10.32
CA PHE A 91 -4.65 -10.79 10.71
C PHE A 91 -4.69 -12.30 10.90
N GLN A 92 -5.75 -12.83 11.50
CA GLN A 92 -5.89 -14.27 11.69
C GLN A 92 -5.89 -15.01 10.34
N GLU A 93 -6.71 -14.57 9.38
CA GLU A 93 -6.82 -15.24 8.09
C GLU A 93 -5.55 -15.06 7.23
N LEU A 94 -4.98 -13.85 7.22
CA LEU A 94 -3.76 -13.56 6.46
C LEU A 94 -2.56 -14.32 7.05
N SER A 95 -2.40 -14.37 8.37
CA SER A 95 -1.27 -15.07 9.01
C SER A 95 -1.34 -16.58 8.75
N ARG A 96 -2.51 -17.20 8.92
CA ARG A 96 -2.70 -18.61 8.57
C ARG A 96 -2.36 -18.87 7.10
N THR A 97 -2.86 -18.03 6.20
CA THR A 97 -2.56 -18.16 4.78
C THR A 97 -1.07 -18.00 4.49
N ALA A 98 -0.42 -17.02 5.12
CA ALA A 98 0.98 -16.69 4.91
C ALA A 98 1.94 -17.79 5.36
N PHE A 99 1.66 -18.45 6.49
CA PHE A 99 2.62 -19.32 7.17
C PHE A 99 2.23 -20.80 7.23
N GLU A 100 0.93 -21.13 7.12
CA GLU A 100 0.44 -22.51 7.27
C GLU A 100 0.01 -23.13 5.93
N LEU A 101 -0.26 -22.33 4.90
CA LEU A 101 -0.78 -22.80 3.61
C LEU A 101 0.22 -22.67 2.46
N PRO A 102 0.12 -23.52 1.43
CA PRO A 102 1.05 -23.51 0.30
C PRO A 102 0.64 -22.55 -0.82
N GLY A 103 1.58 -22.34 -1.75
CA GLY A 103 1.33 -21.71 -3.03
C GLY A 103 1.40 -20.19 -3.05
N ILE A 104 0.92 -19.61 -4.16
CA ILE A 104 1.00 -18.18 -4.42
C ILE A 104 0.17 -17.36 -3.43
N SER A 105 -0.97 -17.87 -2.96
CA SER A 105 -1.82 -17.19 -1.99
C SER A 105 -1.10 -16.93 -0.67
N SER A 106 -0.23 -17.85 -0.23
CA SER A 106 0.64 -17.65 0.93
C SER A 106 1.59 -16.48 0.72
N ARG A 107 2.22 -16.38 -0.45
CA ARG A 107 3.14 -15.28 -0.77
C ARG A 107 2.43 -13.95 -0.90
N ILE A 108 1.25 -13.92 -1.51
CA ILE A 108 0.44 -12.71 -1.56
C ILE A 108 0.02 -12.30 -0.14
N ALA A 109 -0.37 -13.25 0.73
CA ALA A 109 -0.69 -12.95 2.13
C ALA A 109 0.51 -12.36 2.89
N GLN A 110 1.72 -12.90 2.69
CA GLN A 110 2.96 -12.36 3.26
C GLN A 110 3.19 -10.93 2.78
N VAL A 111 3.11 -10.67 1.47
CA VAL A 111 3.25 -9.33 0.90
C VAL A 111 2.21 -8.36 1.48
N VAL A 112 0.94 -8.78 1.59
CA VAL A 112 -0.13 -7.94 2.18
C VAL A 112 0.18 -7.57 3.63
N LEU A 113 0.58 -8.55 4.46
CA LEU A 113 0.97 -8.30 5.86
C LEU A 113 2.19 -7.39 5.95
N LEU A 114 3.20 -7.66 5.13
CA LEU A 114 4.45 -6.93 5.08
C LEU A 114 4.22 -5.45 4.76
N PHE A 115 3.51 -5.14 3.66
CA PHE A 115 3.17 -3.77 3.30
C PHE A 115 2.22 -3.11 4.29
N TYR A 116 1.33 -3.86 4.93
CA TYR A 116 0.54 -3.32 6.01
C TYR A 116 1.43 -2.88 7.19
N TRP A 117 2.42 -3.67 7.59
CA TRP A 117 3.31 -3.32 8.70
C TRP A 117 4.28 -2.18 8.39
N ILE A 118 4.88 -2.17 7.20
CA ILE A 118 5.93 -1.19 6.85
C ILE A 118 5.39 0.08 6.17
N ALA A 119 4.17 0.04 5.63
CA ALA A 119 3.52 1.20 5.02
C ALA A 119 2.19 1.52 5.70
N GLY A 120 1.29 0.55 5.90
CA GLY A 120 -0.02 0.82 6.51
C GLY A 120 0.06 1.42 7.93
N GLN A 121 0.71 0.74 8.87
CA GLN A 121 0.78 1.15 10.28
C GLN A 121 1.46 2.51 10.50
N PRO A 122 2.62 2.81 9.89
CA PRO A 122 3.27 4.10 10.06
C PRO A 122 2.40 5.28 9.61
N HIS A 123 1.67 5.13 8.50
CA HIS A 123 0.79 6.19 7.98
C HIS A 123 -0.49 6.36 8.81
N ALA A 124 -0.86 5.38 9.64
CA ALA A 124 -1.99 5.46 10.57
C ALA A 124 -1.65 6.14 11.90
N CYS A 125 -0.51 6.85 11.99
CA CYS A 125 -0.03 7.56 13.19
C CYS A 125 0.27 6.67 14.40
N LEU A 126 0.44 5.36 14.22
CA LEU A 126 0.73 4.42 15.32
C LEU A 126 2.22 4.11 15.49
N GLY A 127 3.08 4.61 14.60
CA GLY A 127 4.48 4.23 14.51
C GLY A 127 4.67 2.74 14.17
N PRO A 128 5.86 2.34 13.71
CA PRO A 128 6.17 0.92 13.54
C PRO A 128 6.29 0.25 14.92
N LYS A 129 5.65 -0.92 15.09
CA LYS A 129 5.88 -1.76 16.28
C LYS A 129 7.17 -2.56 16.07
N GLU A 130 8.03 -2.64 17.09
CA GLU A 130 9.29 -3.41 17.01
C GLU A 130 9.08 -4.86 16.57
N SER A 131 8.03 -5.51 17.09
CA SER A 131 7.68 -6.87 16.68
C SER A 131 7.33 -6.95 15.19
N SER A 132 6.57 -5.98 14.66
CA SER A 132 6.25 -5.90 13.24
C SER A 132 7.50 -5.72 12.37
N LEU A 133 8.49 -4.93 12.82
CA LEU A 133 9.76 -4.75 12.10
C LEU A 133 10.57 -6.04 12.06
N ALA A 134 10.71 -6.72 13.20
CA ALA A 134 11.43 -7.99 13.30
C ALA A 134 10.80 -9.08 12.41
N PHE A 135 9.46 -9.21 12.43
CA PHE A 135 8.75 -10.13 11.55
C PHE A 135 8.92 -9.76 10.07
N SER A 136 8.89 -8.46 9.74
CA SER A 136 9.10 -7.98 8.38
C SER A 136 10.49 -8.36 7.86
N GLN A 137 11.53 -8.14 8.67
CA GLN A 137 12.91 -8.52 8.33
C GLN A 137 13.03 -10.02 8.05
N GLN A 138 12.46 -10.87 8.92
CA GLN A 138 12.51 -12.33 8.75
C GLN A 138 11.87 -12.80 7.44
N ILE A 139 10.72 -12.21 7.06
CA ILE A 139 10.04 -12.54 5.80
C ILE A 139 10.89 -12.08 4.61
N ILE A 140 11.41 -10.86 4.65
CA ILE A 140 12.24 -10.28 3.59
C ILE A 140 13.50 -11.12 3.37
N ASP A 141 14.25 -11.44 4.43
CA ASP A 141 15.48 -12.21 4.33
C ASP A 141 15.25 -13.61 3.75
N LYS A 142 14.17 -14.27 4.20
CA LYS A 142 13.81 -15.59 3.71
C LYS A 142 13.40 -15.56 2.24
N GLU A 143 12.57 -14.61 1.86
CA GLU A 143 12.00 -14.58 0.51
C GLU A 143 12.96 -13.97 -0.52
N LEU A 144 13.86 -13.06 -0.14
CA LEU A 144 14.93 -12.57 -1.03
C LEU A 144 16.01 -13.62 -1.31
N LYS A 145 16.31 -14.52 -0.36
CA LYS A 145 17.15 -15.70 -0.63
C LYS A 145 16.57 -16.59 -1.73
N ARG A 146 15.24 -16.68 -1.79
CA ARG A 146 14.53 -17.50 -2.79
C ARG A 146 14.23 -16.75 -4.09
N PHE A 147 13.92 -15.46 -4.00
CA PHE A 147 13.50 -14.60 -5.10
C PHE A 147 14.31 -13.30 -5.10
N PRO A 148 15.62 -13.36 -5.41
CA PRO A 148 16.53 -12.22 -5.25
C PRO A 148 16.21 -11.04 -6.16
N LYS A 149 15.45 -11.24 -7.24
CA LYS A 149 14.99 -10.21 -8.18
C LYS A 149 13.54 -9.77 -7.95
N SER A 150 12.91 -10.18 -6.85
CA SER A 150 11.53 -9.80 -6.55
C SER A 150 11.45 -8.31 -6.22
N LEU A 151 10.79 -7.55 -7.09
CA LEU A 151 10.57 -6.12 -6.89
C LEU A 151 9.83 -5.82 -5.58
N LEU A 152 8.81 -6.61 -5.24
CA LEU A 152 7.99 -6.38 -4.05
C LEU A 152 8.78 -6.57 -2.76
N TYR A 153 9.64 -7.59 -2.70
CA TYR A 153 10.47 -7.83 -1.53
C TYR A 153 11.65 -6.86 -1.44
N ARG A 154 12.22 -6.42 -2.57
CA ARG A 154 13.23 -5.35 -2.58
C ARG A 154 12.67 -4.00 -2.17
N LEU A 155 11.47 -3.66 -2.65
CA LEU A 155 10.74 -2.47 -2.21
C LEU A 155 10.46 -2.54 -0.70
N ALA A 156 10.04 -3.70 -0.20
CA ALA A 156 9.83 -3.90 1.22
C ALA A 156 11.13 -3.77 2.04
N GLN A 157 12.26 -4.26 1.51
CA GLN A 157 13.58 -4.08 2.12
C GLN A 157 13.97 -2.60 2.23
N ALA A 158 13.85 -1.85 1.12
CA ALA A 158 14.13 -0.42 1.10
C ALA A 158 13.22 0.35 2.07
N LYS A 159 11.93 0.00 2.10
CA LYS A 159 10.95 0.62 3.00
C LYS A 159 11.23 0.27 4.47
N LEU A 160 11.66 -0.96 4.76
CA LEU A 160 12.04 -1.38 6.10
C LEU A 160 13.28 -0.61 6.60
N ALA A 161 14.30 -0.44 5.75
CA ALA A 161 15.47 0.39 6.06
C ALA A 161 15.06 1.84 6.36
N GLN A 162 14.18 2.42 5.53
CA GLN A 162 13.69 3.79 5.70
C GLN A 162 12.96 3.99 7.04
N ILE A 163 11.99 3.13 7.38
CA ILE A 163 11.22 3.26 8.64
C ILE A 163 12.04 2.89 9.88
N SER A 164 13.15 2.17 9.72
CA SER A 164 14.09 1.86 10.80
C SER A 164 15.15 2.95 11.00
N GLY A 165 15.11 4.02 10.20
CA GLY A 165 16.06 5.15 10.29
C GLY A 165 17.38 4.95 9.54
N HIS A 166 17.55 3.85 8.81
CA HIS A 166 18.73 3.61 7.96
C HIS A 166 18.56 4.31 6.60
N ILE A 167 18.53 5.65 6.61
CA ILE A 167 18.12 6.44 5.45
C ILE A 167 19.08 6.31 4.26
N ASP A 168 20.39 6.28 4.48
CA ASP A 168 21.36 6.11 3.39
C ASP A 168 21.25 4.74 2.71
N GLU A 169 21.02 3.68 3.49
CA GLU A 169 20.75 2.34 2.97
C GLU A 169 19.45 2.32 2.16
N ALA A 170 18.40 2.95 2.67
CA ALA A 170 17.13 3.06 1.97
C ALA A 170 17.29 3.76 0.61
N ILE A 171 18.00 4.89 0.56
CA ILE A 171 18.29 5.61 -0.69
C ILE A 171 19.02 4.70 -1.69
N HIS A 172 20.05 3.98 -1.23
CA HIS A 172 20.79 3.05 -2.08
C HIS A 172 19.87 1.95 -2.65
N LEU A 173 19.05 1.32 -1.80
CA LEU A 173 18.12 0.26 -2.21
C LEU A 173 17.04 0.77 -3.17
N PHE A 174 16.47 1.97 -2.94
CA PHE A 174 15.51 2.57 -3.87
C PHE A 174 16.13 2.89 -5.22
N LYS A 175 17.36 3.42 -5.26
CA LYS A 175 18.10 3.68 -6.50
C LYS A 175 18.42 2.37 -7.25
N ASP A 176 18.83 1.32 -6.56
CA ASP A 176 19.05 -0.01 -7.16
C ASP A 176 17.75 -0.57 -7.77
N CYS A 177 16.63 -0.43 -7.05
CA CYS A 177 15.31 -0.84 -7.57
C CYS A 177 14.90 -0.05 -8.82
N LEU A 178 15.20 1.25 -8.84
CA LEU A 178 14.90 2.14 -9.98
C LEU A 178 15.73 1.79 -11.22
N ALA A 179 17.02 1.48 -11.04
CA ALA A 179 17.92 1.13 -12.13
C ALA A 179 17.62 -0.23 -12.77
N ASN A 180 17.11 -1.18 -11.97
CA ASN A 180 16.91 -2.56 -12.39
C ASN A 180 15.45 -2.91 -12.73
N ASN A 181 14.58 -1.91 -12.87
CA ASN A 181 13.17 -2.11 -13.18
C ASN A 181 12.67 -1.21 -14.30
N SER A 182 11.72 -1.71 -15.08
CA SER A 182 11.07 -0.99 -16.19
C SER A 182 9.59 -0.69 -15.94
N LEU A 183 9.04 -1.10 -14.78
CA LEU A 183 7.63 -0.89 -14.47
C LEU A 183 7.35 0.56 -14.08
N GLU A 184 6.73 1.33 -14.97
CA GLU A 184 6.43 2.77 -14.79
C GLU A 184 5.80 3.10 -13.43
N ILE A 185 4.85 2.29 -12.96
CA ILE A 185 4.17 2.51 -11.67
C ILE A 185 5.13 2.46 -10.48
N SER A 186 6.18 1.63 -10.57
CA SER A 186 7.18 1.51 -9.52
C SER A 186 8.13 2.71 -9.49
N HIS A 187 8.44 3.31 -10.65
CA HIS A 187 9.28 4.51 -10.70
C HIS A 187 8.63 5.66 -9.92
N LYS A 188 7.31 5.83 -10.04
CA LYS A 188 6.57 6.86 -9.29
C LYS A 188 6.66 6.64 -7.77
N ILE A 189 6.51 5.40 -7.32
CA ILE A 189 6.65 5.05 -5.90
C ILE A 189 8.09 5.31 -5.44
N PHE A 190 9.09 4.86 -6.19
CA PHE A 190 10.49 5.02 -5.79
C PHE A 190 10.94 6.47 -5.78
N HIS A 191 10.52 7.30 -6.74
CA HIS A 191 10.80 8.73 -6.72
C HIS A 191 10.14 9.41 -5.51
N MET A 192 8.90 9.08 -5.17
CA MET A 192 8.27 9.60 -3.95
C MET A 192 9.06 9.20 -2.70
N GLU A 193 9.43 7.93 -2.56
CA GLU A 193 10.19 7.47 -1.39
C GLU A 193 11.59 8.09 -1.32
N LEU A 194 12.27 8.26 -2.46
CA LEU A 194 13.55 8.97 -2.55
C LEU A 194 13.41 10.44 -2.13
N SER A 195 12.38 11.14 -2.61
CA SER A 195 12.12 12.53 -2.20
C SER A 195 11.97 12.65 -0.68
N LEU A 196 11.25 11.71 -0.06
CA LEU A 196 11.04 11.69 1.39
C LEU A 196 12.33 11.36 2.14
N CYS A 197 13.14 10.43 1.64
CA CYS A 197 14.44 10.12 2.24
C CYS A 197 15.39 11.32 2.23
N HIS A 198 15.50 12.01 1.09
CA HIS A 198 16.31 13.22 0.97
C HIS A 198 15.77 14.36 1.86
N ALA A 199 14.45 14.52 1.95
CA ALA A 199 13.83 15.49 2.86
C ALA A 199 14.13 15.20 4.33
N LEU A 200 14.16 13.91 4.75
CA LEU A 200 14.56 13.53 6.12
C LEU A 200 16.02 13.88 6.45
N LYS A 201 16.88 14.01 5.44
CA LYS A 201 18.27 14.44 5.57
C LYS A 201 18.47 15.95 5.37
N CYS A 202 17.39 16.71 5.16
CA CYS A 202 17.42 18.12 4.75
C CYS A 202 18.18 18.37 3.43
N GLU A 203 18.30 17.35 2.57
CA GLU A 203 18.88 17.45 1.23
C GLU A 203 17.78 17.96 0.27
N TRP A 204 17.41 19.24 0.43
CA TRP A 204 16.19 19.78 -0.16
C TRP A 204 16.21 19.83 -1.69
N SER A 205 17.37 20.01 -2.31
CA SER A 205 17.48 20.07 -3.78
C SER A 205 17.05 18.74 -4.40
N GLU A 206 17.62 17.64 -3.91
CA GLU A 206 17.30 16.28 -4.33
C GLU A 206 15.85 15.91 -3.99
N ALA A 207 15.36 16.33 -2.82
CA ALA A 207 13.97 16.13 -2.44
C ALA A 207 12.99 16.80 -3.42
N ILE A 208 13.28 18.05 -3.82
CA ILE A 208 12.48 18.80 -4.80
C ILE A 208 12.53 18.12 -6.17
N ASP A 209 13.72 17.74 -6.64
CA ASP A 209 13.91 17.14 -7.98
C ASP A 209 13.09 15.84 -8.11
N TYR A 210 13.20 14.94 -7.14
CA TYR A 210 12.43 13.69 -7.16
C TYR A 210 10.92 13.94 -7.02
N ALA A 211 10.49 14.86 -6.15
CA ALA A 211 9.07 15.17 -5.97
C ALA A 211 8.46 15.83 -7.22
N GLU A 212 9.20 16.69 -7.92
CA GLU A 212 8.76 17.30 -9.18
C GLU A 212 8.62 16.27 -10.31
N LEU A 213 9.53 15.29 -10.40
CA LEU A 213 9.37 14.18 -11.35
C LEU A 213 8.04 13.46 -11.14
N VAL A 214 7.67 13.19 -9.89
CA VAL A 214 6.38 12.55 -9.60
C VAL A 214 5.22 13.49 -9.92
N ARG A 215 5.32 14.78 -9.56
CA ARG A 215 4.28 15.77 -9.82
C ARG A 215 3.96 15.90 -11.31
N GLN A 216 4.98 15.80 -12.17
CA GLN A 216 4.83 15.88 -13.62
C GLN A 216 4.29 14.59 -14.25
N GLN A 217 4.59 13.44 -13.65
CA GLN A 217 4.28 12.13 -14.24
C GLN A 217 3.02 11.45 -13.65
N SER A 218 2.51 11.94 -12.52
CA SER A 218 1.40 11.32 -11.78
C SER A 218 0.11 12.12 -11.89
N VAL A 219 -0.96 11.45 -12.32
CA VAL A 219 -2.34 11.94 -12.17
C VAL A 219 -2.91 11.67 -10.77
N HIS A 220 -2.21 10.87 -9.95
CA HIS A 220 -2.67 10.48 -8.63
C HIS A 220 -2.17 11.46 -7.56
N SER A 221 -3.09 11.92 -6.72
CA SER A 221 -2.82 12.82 -5.59
C SER A 221 -2.03 14.10 -5.94
N PRO A 222 -2.37 14.83 -7.03
CA PRO A 222 -1.61 16.00 -7.47
C PRO A 222 -1.56 17.10 -6.40
N ALA A 223 -2.63 17.25 -5.61
CA ALA A 223 -2.70 18.15 -4.47
C ALA A 223 -1.61 17.83 -3.41
N ILE A 224 -1.49 16.57 -3.01
CA ILE A 224 -0.52 16.13 -1.99
C ILE A 224 0.92 16.33 -2.49
N ILE A 225 1.20 15.92 -3.73
CA ILE A 225 2.56 16.02 -4.28
C ILE A 225 2.94 17.50 -4.47
N THR A 226 2.02 18.33 -4.98
CA THR A 226 2.25 19.78 -5.12
C THR A 226 2.51 20.45 -3.77
N TYR A 227 1.74 20.06 -2.75
CA TYR A 227 1.92 20.53 -1.39
C TYR A 227 3.29 20.13 -0.82
N LEU A 228 3.74 18.89 -1.05
CA LEU A 228 5.08 18.44 -0.64
C LEU A 228 6.20 19.22 -1.32
N VAL A 229 6.10 19.44 -2.64
CA VAL A 229 7.07 20.28 -3.37
C VAL A 229 7.11 21.70 -2.79
N ALA A 230 5.94 22.27 -2.45
CA ALA A 230 5.87 23.59 -1.83
C ALA A 230 6.57 23.62 -0.46
N ILE A 231 6.37 22.58 0.37
CA ILE A 231 7.08 22.42 1.65
C ILE A 231 8.59 22.37 1.44
N PHE A 232 9.08 21.52 0.54
CA PHE A 232 10.52 21.36 0.33
C PHE A 232 11.16 22.65 -0.20
N ARG A 233 10.50 23.35 -1.13
CA ARG A 233 10.94 24.67 -1.60
C ARG A 233 10.93 25.72 -0.50
N TYR A 234 9.92 25.70 0.37
CA TYR A 234 9.87 26.61 1.50
C TYR A 234 11.01 26.33 2.48
N ALA A 235 11.23 25.07 2.86
CA ALA A 235 12.32 24.66 3.76
C ALA A 235 13.69 25.09 3.19
N LYS A 236 13.96 24.78 1.92
CA LYS A 236 15.16 25.23 1.22
C LYS A 236 15.32 26.76 1.23
N SER A 237 14.23 27.50 1.00
CA SER A 237 14.26 28.96 1.00
C SER A 237 14.61 29.56 2.37
N VAL A 238 14.23 28.87 3.46
CA VAL A 238 14.56 29.28 4.82
C VAL A 238 16.04 29.04 5.09
N ASP A 239 16.56 27.87 4.72
CA ASP A 239 17.96 27.50 4.93
C ASP A 239 18.92 28.36 4.09
N ASP A 240 18.59 28.58 2.81
CA ASP A 240 19.41 29.35 1.87
C ASP A 240 19.14 30.87 1.93
N CYS A 241 18.17 31.31 2.73
CA CYS A 241 17.68 32.69 2.78
C CYS A 241 17.28 33.25 1.39
N ASP A 242 16.65 32.43 0.53
CA ASP A 242 16.24 32.79 -0.84
C ASP A 242 14.78 33.29 -0.90
N PRO A 243 14.53 34.60 -1.07
CA PRO A 243 13.18 35.15 -1.12
C PRO A 243 12.39 34.75 -2.37
N HIS A 244 13.08 34.48 -3.49
CA HIS A 244 12.45 34.09 -4.74
C HIS A 244 11.89 32.67 -4.65
N MET A 245 12.65 31.75 -4.05
CA MET A 245 12.17 30.38 -3.80
C MET A 245 11.01 30.36 -2.82
N LYS A 246 11.03 31.22 -1.79
CA LYS A 246 9.91 31.40 -0.87
C LYS A 246 8.63 31.85 -1.58
N GLN A 247 8.73 32.78 -2.52
CA GLN A 247 7.59 33.22 -3.33
C GLN A 247 7.08 32.09 -4.25
N THR A 248 8.00 31.30 -4.82
CA THR A 248 7.65 30.13 -5.64
C THR A 248 6.89 29.08 -4.82
N ALA A 249 7.32 28.82 -3.57
CA ALA A 249 6.61 27.94 -2.66
C ALA A 249 5.21 28.45 -2.32
N ALA A 250 5.06 29.75 -2.04
CA ALA A 250 3.76 30.38 -1.76
C ALA A 250 2.76 30.17 -2.92
N LYS A 251 3.19 30.42 -4.16
CA LYS A 251 2.36 30.18 -5.36
C LYS A 251 1.93 28.72 -5.48
N LEU A 252 2.79 27.78 -5.13
CA LEU A 252 2.43 26.36 -5.13
C LEU A 252 1.39 26.06 -4.05
N PHE A 253 1.53 26.58 -2.83
CA PHE A 253 0.52 26.41 -1.78
C PHE A 253 -0.87 26.92 -2.22
N GLU A 254 -0.91 28.06 -2.92
CA GLU A 254 -2.14 28.63 -3.47
C GLU A 254 -2.74 27.82 -4.62
N SER A 255 -1.97 26.91 -5.24
CA SER A 255 -2.44 26.08 -6.36
C SER A 255 -3.04 24.73 -5.94
N VAL A 256 -2.96 24.39 -4.65
CA VAL A 256 -3.50 23.14 -4.10
C VAL A 256 -5.00 23.32 -3.83
N TYR A 257 -5.84 22.89 -4.78
CA TYR A 257 -7.30 22.85 -4.66
C TYR A 257 -7.84 21.42 -4.69
#